data_AF-A0A164PEY6-F1
#
_entry.id   AF-A0A164PEY6-F1
#
_cell.length_a   1.000
_cell.length_b   1.000
_cell.length_c   1.000
_cell.angle_alpha   90.00
_cell.angle_beta   90.00
_cell.angle_gamma   90.00
#
_symmetry.space_group_name_H-M   'P 1'
#
loop_
_entity.id
_entity.type
_entity.pdbx_description
1 polymer ?
#
loop_
_entity_poly.entity_id
_entity_poly.type
_entity_poly.pdbx_seq_one_letter_code
_entity_poly.pdbx_strand_id
1 'polypeptide(L)'
;MAKANAARRVRVSVVPGTRKNSFRYNTECGFIFYKKELRRETLILECMNRKTSGCHCKISMRNGIYTQTGVHNHESQFREQHRAAAVQECLAIASTPRMGRQGPKKILELARSVHPEARIALNPALERRIQREKRANQPPPPTTTQEMLESMETHPEFGQTIRGAQFFHGTAHSDEDGEVPGVAFVFLSPILLSQLGESTVLHLDGTFRTVPGLFYQLLTVHVGCFNKAFPLAFVLMTRKTRNLYNAVIRLIIQAYEACFPHAPITIVEVISDFELALMGAVPEFILRAEPRGCWFHYGQAIIKKAGKLHLNTSYR
;
A
#
# COMPACT_ATOMS: atom_id res chain seq x y z
N MET A 1 39.37 -18.21 -48.16
CA MET A 1 40.02 -17.37 -47.12
C MET A 1 38.99 -16.99 -46.06
N ALA A 2 39.02 -17.64 -44.89
CA ALA A 2 38.13 -17.31 -43.78
C ALA A 2 38.67 -16.07 -43.05
N LYS A 3 37.95 -14.95 -43.09
CA LYS A 3 38.27 -13.79 -42.24
C LYS A 3 38.19 -14.23 -40.79
N ALA A 4 39.33 -14.28 -40.11
CA ALA A 4 39.38 -14.43 -38.66
C ALA A 4 38.59 -13.28 -38.05
N ASN A 5 37.44 -13.56 -37.45
CA ASN A 5 36.66 -12.56 -36.72
C ASN A 5 37.50 -12.08 -35.54
N ALA A 6 38.10 -10.90 -35.66
CA ALA A 6 38.93 -10.28 -34.64
C ALA A 6 38.14 -10.13 -33.34
N ALA A 7 38.73 -10.58 -32.24
CA ALA A 7 38.12 -10.50 -30.92
C ALA A 7 38.15 -9.04 -30.45
N ARG A 8 37.00 -8.45 -30.14
CA ARG A 8 36.86 -7.02 -29.79
C ARG A 8 36.52 -6.86 -28.31
N ARG A 9 37.22 -5.97 -27.60
CA ARG A 9 36.84 -5.59 -26.22
C ARG A 9 35.49 -4.87 -26.22
N VAL A 10 34.64 -5.21 -25.27
CA VAL A 10 33.28 -4.66 -25.15
C VAL A 10 32.96 -4.35 -23.69
N ARG A 11 32.25 -3.23 -23.43
CA ARG A 11 31.75 -2.95 -22.08
C ARG A 11 30.45 -3.71 -21.83
N VAL A 12 30.37 -4.34 -20.65
CA VAL A 12 29.24 -5.16 -20.23
C VAL A 12 28.78 -4.74 -18.85
N SER A 13 27.48 -4.43 -18.71
CA SER A 13 26.80 -4.27 -17.42
C SER A 13 26.08 -5.57 -17.05
N VAL A 14 26.31 -6.05 -15.83
CA VAL A 14 25.63 -7.25 -15.30
C VAL A 14 24.36 -6.79 -14.58
N VAL A 15 23.20 -7.32 -15.00
CA VAL A 15 21.90 -6.99 -14.40
C VAL A 15 21.16 -8.25 -13.98
N PRO A 16 20.30 -8.22 -12.94
CA PRO A 16 19.51 -9.37 -12.56
C PRO A 16 18.56 -9.79 -13.69
N GLY A 17 18.53 -11.10 -13.96
CA GLY A 17 17.66 -11.71 -14.96
C GLY A 17 16.22 -11.91 -14.44
N THR A 18 15.37 -12.49 -15.28
CA THR A 18 13.95 -12.71 -14.96
C THR A 18 13.72 -13.91 -14.04
N ARG A 19 14.67 -14.84 -13.94
CA ARG A 19 14.64 -15.99 -13.02
C ARG A 19 15.45 -15.68 -11.76
N LYS A 20 15.07 -16.27 -10.63
CA LYS A 20 15.83 -16.15 -9.37
C LYS A 20 17.28 -16.58 -9.60
N ASN A 21 18.24 -15.79 -9.09
CA ASN A 21 19.69 -16.01 -9.24
C ASN A 21 20.19 -16.10 -10.70
N SER A 22 19.42 -15.61 -11.66
CA SER A 22 19.88 -15.46 -13.05
C SER A 22 20.40 -14.05 -13.29
N PHE A 23 21.34 -13.93 -14.22
CA PHE A 23 21.94 -12.66 -14.61
C PHE A 23 21.88 -12.51 -16.13
N ARG A 24 21.64 -11.28 -16.57
CA ARG A 24 21.79 -10.82 -17.95
C ARG A 24 23.04 -9.98 -18.05
N TYR A 25 23.74 -10.12 -19.16
CA TYR A 25 24.96 -9.40 -19.48
C TYR A 25 24.63 -8.49 -20.66
N ASN A 26 24.41 -7.21 -20.38
CA ASN A 26 24.01 -6.23 -21.36
C ASN A 26 25.27 -5.52 -21.88
N THR A 27 25.47 -5.52 -23.19
CA THR A 27 26.53 -4.72 -23.81
C THR A 27 26.06 -3.29 -24.02
N GLU A 28 27.01 -2.35 -24.03
CA GLU A 28 26.75 -0.95 -24.39
C GLU A 28 26.16 -0.77 -25.80
N CYS A 29 26.43 -1.72 -26.69
CA CYS A 29 25.90 -1.73 -28.06
C CYS A 29 24.47 -2.29 -28.14
N GLY A 30 23.79 -2.49 -27.01
CA GLY A 30 22.40 -2.91 -26.95
C GLY A 30 22.17 -4.42 -27.08
N PHE A 31 23.19 -5.27 -27.00
CA PHE A 31 23.02 -6.73 -27.10
C PHE A 31 22.95 -7.39 -25.73
N ILE A 32 22.14 -8.44 -25.59
CA ILE A 32 21.94 -9.15 -24.32
C ILE A 32 22.48 -10.57 -24.40
N PHE A 33 23.23 -10.97 -23.38
CA PHE A 33 23.84 -12.29 -23.26
C PHE A 33 23.45 -12.98 -21.94
N TYR A 34 23.52 -14.31 -21.94
CA TYR A 34 23.37 -15.17 -20.77
C TYR A 34 24.63 -15.98 -20.52
N LYS A 35 24.82 -16.38 -19.26
CA LYS A 35 25.88 -17.34 -18.90
C LYS A 35 25.61 -18.67 -19.59
N LYS A 36 26.56 -19.12 -20.41
CA LYS A 36 26.55 -20.45 -21.01
C LYS A 36 27.27 -21.46 -20.11
N GLU A 37 28.53 -21.17 -19.79
CA GLU A 37 29.40 -22.07 -19.05
C GLU A 37 30.58 -21.29 -18.44
N LEU A 38 31.20 -21.86 -17.40
CA LEU A 38 32.45 -21.38 -16.84
C LEU A 38 33.50 -22.46 -17.12
N ARG A 39 34.53 -22.13 -17.90
CA ARG A 39 35.64 -23.04 -18.22
C ARG A 39 36.91 -22.54 -17.57
N ARG A 40 37.41 -23.27 -16.56
CA ARG A 40 38.54 -22.82 -15.73
C ARG A 40 38.23 -21.41 -15.17
N GLU A 41 38.96 -20.40 -15.63
CA GLU A 41 38.80 -18.99 -15.22
C GLU A 41 38.08 -18.12 -16.26
N THR A 42 37.55 -18.73 -17.33
CA THR A 42 36.90 -17.98 -18.42
C THR A 42 35.41 -18.22 -18.39
N LEU A 43 34.64 -17.15 -18.16
CA LEU A 43 33.19 -17.16 -18.27
C LEU A 43 32.81 -16.99 -19.74
N ILE A 44 32.04 -17.93 -20.27
CA ILE A 44 31.54 -17.89 -21.65
C ILE A 44 30.07 -17.50 -21.62
N LEU A 45 29.76 -16.46 -22.38
CA LEU A 45 28.43 -15.92 -22.55
C LEU A 45 27.92 -16.18 -23.96
N GLU A 46 26.64 -16.51 -24.06
CA GLU A 46 25.94 -16.70 -25.32
C GLU A 46 24.86 -15.64 -25.53
N CYS A 47 24.68 -15.22 -26.78
CA CYS A 47 23.66 -14.24 -27.11
C CYS A 47 22.25 -14.79 -26.78
N MET A 48 21.39 -13.96 -26.17
CA MET A 48 19.98 -14.28 -25.90
C MET A 48 19.25 -14.82 -27.13
N ASN A 49 19.61 -14.31 -28.30
CA ASN A 49 19.00 -14.62 -29.58
C ASN A 49 19.60 -15.86 -30.28
N ARG A 50 20.45 -16.62 -29.57
CA ARG A 50 21.06 -17.87 -30.07
C ARG A 50 20.04 -18.86 -30.62
N LYS A 51 18.92 -19.05 -29.91
CA LYS A 51 17.87 -20.02 -30.28
C LYS A 51 16.84 -19.45 -31.25
N THR A 52 16.59 -18.13 -31.19
CA THR A 52 15.51 -17.49 -31.97
C THR A 52 15.96 -17.06 -33.36
N SER A 53 17.17 -16.51 -33.49
CA SER A 53 17.73 -16.02 -34.77
C SER A 53 19.03 -16.72 -35.14
N GLY A 54 19.39 -17.81 -34.45
CA GLY A 54 20.61 -18.56 -34.73
C GLY A 54 21.89 -17.78 -34.46
N CYS A 55 21.85 -16.68 -33.70
CA CYS A 55 23.01 -15.79 -33.52
C CYS A 55 24.23 -16.54 -32.95
N HIS A 56 25.39 -16.45 -33.61
CA HIS A 56 26.63 -17.13 -33.20
C HIS A 56 27.59 -16.25 -32.39
N CYS A 57 27.21 -14.99 -32.12
CA CYS A 57 28.02 -14.08 -31.33
C CYS A 57 28.18 -14.58 -29.88
N LYS A 58 29.42 -14.56 -29.38
CA LYS A 58 29.79 -14.97 -28.02
C LYS A 58 30.62 -13.88 -27.36
N ILE A 59 30.55 -13.82 -26.04
CA ILE A 59 31.47 -13.02 -25.23
C ILE A 59 32.19 -13.94 -24.26
N SER A 60 33.50 -13.82 -24.16
CA SER A 60 34.29 -14.42 -23.09
C SER A 60 34.72 -13.34 -22.10
N MET A 61 34.67 -13.65 -20.81
CA MET A 61 35.23 -12.81 -19.75
C MET A 61 36.36 -13.55 -19.06
N ARG A 62 37.52 -12.91 -18.96
CA ARG A 62 38.67 -13.36 -18.18
C ARG A 62 39.30 -12.15 -17.50
N ASN A 63 39.60 -12.26 -16.21
CA ASN A 63 40.18 -11.18 -15.40
C ASN A 63 39.41 -9.84 -15.52
N GLY A 64 38.08 -9.91 -15.57
CA GLY A 64 37.20 -8.73 -15.70
C GLY A 64 37.12 -8.11 -17.10
N ILE A 65 37.90 -8.61 -18.07
CA ILE A 65 37.90 -8.09 -19.45
C ILE A 65 36.93 -8.93 -20.30
N TYR A 66 35.92 -8.28 -20.85
CA TYR A 66 34.96 -8.88 -21.77
C TYR A 66 35.42 -8.73 -23.22
N THR A 67 35.49 -9.84 -23.94
CA THR A 67 35.89 -9.88 -25.35
C THR A 67 34.81 -10.57 -26.18
N GLN A 68 34.31 -9.88 -27.20
CA GLN A 68 33.33 -10.37 -28.15
C GLN A 68 34.00 -11.07 -29.32
N THR A 69 33.46 -12.23 -29.72
CA THR A 69 33.85 -12.95 -30.93
C THR A 69 32.61 -13.20 -31.79
N GLY A 70 32.73 -12.87 -33.08
CA GLY A 70 31.64 -13.00 -34.06
C GLY A 70 30.82 -11.73 -34.20
N VAL A 71 29.89 -11.78 -35.17
CA VAL A 71 29.02 -10.67 -35.55
C VAL A 71 27.58 -11.05 -35.25
N HIS A 72 26.78 -10.07 -34.82
CA HIS A 72 25.35 -10.25 -34.63
C HIS A 72 24.63 -10.27 -35.99
N ASN A 73 23.61 -11.12 -36.12
CA ASN A 73 22.76 -11.23 -37.30
C ASN A 73 21.33 -10.72 -37.02
N HIS A 74 21.18 -9.88 -36.00
CA HIS A 74 19.92 -9.29 -35.57
C HIS A 74 20.19 -7.89 -35.02
N GLU A 75 19.14 -7.08 -34.95
CA GLU A 75 19.22 -5.72 -34.42
C GLU A 75 19.54 -5.69 -32.91
N SER A 76 20.06 -4.55 -32.47
CA SER A 76 20.29 -4.25 -31.05
C SER A 76 18.97 -4.20 -30.27
N GLN A 77 19.01 -4.63 -29.02
CA GLN A 77 17.86 -4.82 -28.15
C GLN A 77 17.76 -3.71 -27.08
N PHE A 78 18.12 -2.46 -27.41
CA PHE A 78 18.07 -1.31 -26.49
C PHE A 78 16.72 -1.18 -25.79
N ARG A 79 15.62 -1.35 -26.52
CA ARG A 79 14.26 -1.30 -25.94
C ARG A 79 14.07 -2.30 -24.80
N GLU A 80 14.58 -3.53 -24.94
CA GLU A 80 14.50 -4.55 -23.89
C GLU A 80 15.46 -4.23 -22.73
N GLN A 81 16.64 -3.68 -23.00
CA GLN A 81 17.55 -3.23 -21.94
C GLN A 81 16.94 -2.11 -21.09
N HIS A 82 16.39 -1.06 -21.71
CA HIS A 82 15.72 0.04 -21.00
C HIS A 82 14.47 -0.44 -20.25
N ARG A 83 13.67 -1.31 -20.87
CA ARG A 83 12.52 -1.93 -20.20
C ARG A 83 12.95 -2.71 -18.97
N ALA A 84 13.99 -3.53 -19.07
CA ALA A 84 14.50 -4.31 -17.95
C ALA A 84 15.03 -3.42 -16.81
N ALA A 85 15.76 -2.34 -17.14
CA ALA A 85 16.23 -1.36 -16.18
C ALA A 85 15.09 -0.71 -15.39
N ALA A 86 14.06 -0.20 -16.08
CA ALA A 86 12.89 0.38 -15.42
C ALA A 86 12.13 -0.61 -14.54
N VAL A 87 12.08 -1.90 -14.93
CA VAL A 87 11.49 -2.93 -14.07
C VAL A 87 12.33 -3.16 -12.82
N GLN A 88 13.66 -3.21 -12.93
CA GLN A 88 14.53 -3.37 -11.75
C GLN A 88 14.40 -2.17 -10.80
N GLU A 89 14.33 -0.96 -11.35
CA GLU A 89 14.07 0.26 -10.58
C GLU A 89 12.73 0.20 -9.83
N CYS A 90 11.67 -0.30 -10.48
CA CYS A 90 10.39 -0.54 -9.79
C CYS A 90 10.55 -1.48 -8.58
N LEU A 91 11.36 -2.54 -8.71
CA LEU A 91 11.58 -3.50 -7.63
C LEU A 91 12.42 -2.89 -6.49
N ALA A 92 13.44 -2.10 -6.83
CA ALA A 92 14.25 -1.37 -5.86
C ALA A 92 13.41 -0.36 -5.05
N ILE A 93 12.55 0.42 -5.73
CA ILE A 93 11.60 1.33 -5.08
C ILE A 93 10.62 0.53 -4.20
N ALA A 94 10.13 -0.61 -4.69
CA ALA A 94 9.19 -1.48 -3.96
C ALA A 94 9.80 -2.09 -2.68
N SER A 95 11.11 -2.35 -2.67
CA SER A 95 11.82 -2.88 -1.49
C SER A 95 12.26 -1.78 -0.51
N THR A 96 12.15 -0.51 -0.89
CA THR A 96 12.60 0.59 -0.03
C THR A 96 11.53 0.93 1.02
N PRO A 97 11.88 1.02 2.31
CA PRO A 97 10.94 1.44 3.36
C PRO A 97 10.24 2.76 3.02
N ARG A 98 8.95 2.88 3.33
CA ARG A 98 8.05 4.02 3.00
C ARG A 98 7.79 4.23 1.50
N MET A 99 8.81 4.24 0.64
CA MET A 99 8.67 4.34 -0.82
C MET A 99 7.91 3.15 -1.41
N GLY A 100 8.15 1.94 -0.90
CA GLY A 100 7.43 0.73 -1.29
C GLY A 100 5.94 0.76 -0.95
N ARG A 101 5.46 1.66 -0.08
CA ARG A 101 4.03 1.79 0.25
C ARG A 101 3.21 2.36 -0.90
N GLN A 102 3.84 3.06 -1.84
CA GLN A 102 3.19 3.63 -3.01
C GLN A 102 2.47 2.55 -3.84
N GLY A 103 1.40 2.97 -4.53
CA GLY A 103 0.70 2.10 -5.47
C GLY A 103 1.59 1.71 -6.67
N PRO A 104 1.39 0.52 -7.28
CA PRO A 104 2.20 0.07 -8.41
C PRO A 104 2.32 1.08 -9.57
N LYS A 105 1.25 1.84 -9.82
CA LYS A 105 1.24 2.92 -10.83
C LYS A 105 2.25 4.02 -10.50
N LYS A 106 2.25 4.52 -9.25
CA LYS A 106 3.17 5.57 -8.82
C LYS A 106 4.62 5.10 -8.80
N ILE A 107 4.87 3.85 -8.37
CA ILE A 107 6.19 3.22 -8.44
C ILE A 107 6.70 3.19 -9.88
N LEU A 108 5.86 2.81 -10.85
CA LEU A 108 6.24 2.81 -12.25
C LEU A 108 6.53 4.21 -12.79
N GLU A 109 5.74 5.22 -12.40
CA GLU A 109 5.99 6.61 -12.79
C GLU A 109 7.35 7.11 -12.29
N LEU A 110 7.72 6.80 -11.04
CA LEU A 110 9.04 7.12 -10.48
C LEU A 110 10.17 6.38 -11.21
N ALA A 111 9.98 5.09 -11.52
CA ALA A 111 10.98 4.35 -12.28
C ALA A 111 11.15 4.92 -13.71
N ARG A 112 10.08 5.41 -14.33
CA ARG A 112 10.14 6.08 -15.64
C ARG A 112 10.82 7.44 -15.60
N SER A 113 10.76 8.18 -14.48
CA SER A 113 11.54 9.42 -14.37
C SER A 113 13.05 9.17 -14.30
N VAL A 114 13.47 8.02 -13.75
CA VAL A 114 14.88 7.59 -13.74
C VAL A 114 15.28 6.99 -15.11
N HIS A 115 14.36 6.31 -15.79
CA HIS A 115 14.59 5.64 -17.07
C HIS A 115 13.63 6.13 -18.18
N PRO A 116 13.82 7.35 -18.72
CA PRO A 116 12.87 7.96 -19.67
C PRO A 116 12.74 7.19 -20.99
N GLU A 117 13.81 6.52 -21.44
CA GLU A 117 13.82 5.70 -22.66
C GLU A 117 13.01 4.39 -22.54
N ALA A 118 12.61 4.02 -21.32
CA ALA A 118 11.84 2.81 -21.08
C ALA A 118 10.37 3.00 -21.51
N ARG A 119 10.04 2.47 -22.68
CA ARG A 119 8.65 2.36 -23.15
C ARG A 119 7.96 1.18 -22.46
N ILE A 120 7.52 1.40 -21.22
CA ILE A 120 6.84 0.40 -20.38
C ILE A 120 5.52 0.94 -19.83
N ALA A 121 4.51 0.08 -19.81
CA ALA A 121 3.23 0.32 -19.15
C ALA A 121 3.04 -0.66 -17.98
N LEU A 122 2.25 -0.25 -17.00
CA LEU A 122 1.84 -1.13 -15.91
C LEU A 122 0.96 -2.23 -16.50
N ASN A 123 1.30 -3.47 -16.21
CA ASN A 123 0.54 -4.65 -16.61
C ASN A 123 0.47 -5.64 -15.45
N PRO A 124 -0.43 -6.64 -15.49
CA PRO A 124 -0.64 -7.56 -14.38
C PRO A 124 0.62 -8.35 -13.97
N ALA A 125 1.57 -8.57 -14.89
CA ALA A 125 2.82 -9.27 -14.57
C ALA A 125 3.79 -8.38 -13.78
N LEU A 126 3.97 -7.12 -14.19
CA LEU A 126 4.79 -6.16 -13.46
C LEU A 126 4.17 -5.84 -12.09
N GLU A 127 2.86 -5.64 -12.04
CA GLU A 127 2.15 -5.39 -10.79
C GLU A 127 2.35 -6.53 -9.78
N ARG A 128 2.20 -7.79 -10.22
CA ARG A 128 2.48 -8.95 -9.37
C ARG A 128 3.92 -9.00 -8.86
N ARG A 129 4.90 -8.58 -9.67
CA ARG A 129 6.31 -8.52 -9.24
C ARG A 129 6.51 -7.44 -8.18
N ILE A 130 6.02 -6.22 -8.40
CA ILE A 130 6.07 -5.13 -7.42
C ILE A 130 5.41 -5.57 -6.10
N GLN A 131 4.21 -6.15 -6.16
CA GLN A 131 3.49 -6.60 -4.96
C GLN A 131 4.19 -7.75 -4.25
N ARG A 132 4.92 -8.61 -4.96
CA ARG A 132 5.73 -9.67 -4.35
C ARG A 132 6.92 -9.09 -3.60
N GLU A 133 7.65 -8.14 -4.19
CA GLU A 133 8.76 -7.47 -3.52
C GLU A 133 8.28 -6.70 -2.29
N LYS A 134 7.14 -6.00 -2.40
CA LYS A 134 6.51 -5.33 -1.24
C LYS A 134 6.22 -6.31 -0.11
N ARG A 135 5.57 -7.44 -0.42
CA ARG A 135 5.21 -8.47 0.57
C ARG A 135 6.42 -9.16 1.20
N ALA A 136 7.51 -9.34 0.44
CA ALA A 136 8.74 -9.94 0.96
C ALA A 136 9.41 -9.06 2.05
N ASN A 137 9.10 -7.76 2.06
CA ASN A 137 9.61 -6.79 3.02
C ASN A 137 8.55 -6.34 4.05
N GLN A 138 7.44 -7.07 4.16
CA GLN A 138 6.40 -6.81 5.15
C GLN A 138 6.31 -8.01 6.10
N PRO A 139 6.00 -7.78 7.40
CA PRO A 139 5.69 -8.88 8.28
C PRO A 139 4.45 -9.64 7.78
N PRO A 140 4.28 -10.91 8.19
CA PRO A 140 3.07 -11.64 7.91
C PRO A 140 1.84 -10.87 8.42
N PRO A 141 0.68 -10.96 7.75
CA PRO A 141 -0.54 -10.36 8.26
C PRO A 141 -0.84 -10.91 9.66
N PRO A 142 -1.09 -10.04 10.66
CA PRO A 142 -1.38 -10.49 12.02
C PRO A 142 -2.72 -11.23 12.03
N THR A 143 -2.77 -12.30 12.81
CA THR A 143 -3.95 -13.16 12.99
C THR A 143 -4.61 -12.98 14.35
N THR A 144 -3.93 -12.30 15.29
CA THR A 144 -4.46 -11.91 16.59
C THR A 144 -4.22 -10.43 16.88
N THR A 145 -4.95 -9.87 17.85
CA THR A 145 -4.75 -8.48 18.29
C THR A 145 -3.37 -8.30 18.92
N GLN A 146 -2.87 -9.32 19.62
CA GLN A 146 -1.54 -9.30 20.22
C GLN A 146 -0.44 -9.26 19.15
N GLU A 147 -0.53 -10.13 18.14
CA GLU A 147 0.40 -10.10 16.99
C GLU A 147 0.38 -8.76 16.26
N MET A 148 -0.78 -8.09 16.20
CA MET A 148 -0.87 -6.77 15.60
C MET A 148 -0.11 -5.70 16.41
N LEU A 149 -0.20 -5.74 17.75
CA LEU A 149 0.57 -4.85 18.62
C LEU A 149 2.07 -5.10 18.47
N GLU A 150 2.50 -6.35 18.56
CA GLU A 150 3.91 -6.77 18.37
C GLU A 150 4.43 -6.38 16.98
N SER A 151 3.60 -6.50 15.95
CA SER A 151 3.93 -6.06 14.59
C SER A 151 4.15 -4.54 14.51
N MET A 152 3.33 -3.73 15.19
CA MET A 152 3.50 -2.28 15.23
C MET A 152 4.68 -1.83 16.10
N GLU A 153 5.05 -2.60 17.14
CA GLU A 153 6.24 -2.35 17.94
C GLU A 153 7.52 -2.63 17.14
N THR A 154 7.55 -3.75 16.42
CA THR A 154 8.70 -4.13 15.57
C THR A 154 8.78 -3.32 14.28
N HIS A 155 7.65 -2.78 13.80
CA HIS A 155 7.52 -1.96 12.60
C HIS A 155 6.80 -0.63 12.92
N PRO A 156 7.49 0.31 13.60
CA PRO A 156 6.90 1.55 14.10
C PRO A 156 6.28 2.42 12.99
N GLU A 157 6.71 2.23 11.74
CA GLU A 157 6.12 2.90 10.59
C GLU A 157 4.63 2.59 10.37
N PHE A 158 4.08 1.51 10.92
CA PHE A 158 2.63 1.22 10.86
C PHE A 158 1.83 2.08 11.84
N GLY A 159 2.45 2.55 12.91
CA GLY A 159 1.87 3.48 13.86
C GLY A 159 2.07 4.95 13.49
N GLN A 160 2.63 5.27 12.31
CA GLN A 160 3.01 6.62 11.91
C GLN A 160 2.32 7.09 10.63
N THR A 161 2.10 8.41 10.55
CA THR A 161 1.66 9.09 9.32
C THR A 161 2.77 9.06 8.25
N ILE A 162 2.44 9.43 7.00
CA ILE A 162 3.43 9.59 5.93
C ILE A 162 4.53 10.63 6.25
N ARG A 163 4.27 11.55 7.21
CA ARG A 163 5.22 12.56 7.69
C ARG A 163 5.97 12.11 8.96
N GLY A 164 5.73 10.90 9.45
CA GLY A 164 6.39 10.35 10.64
C GLY A 164 5.75 10.74 11.97
N ALA A 165 4.69 11.56 11.98
CA ALA A 165 3.95 11.86 13.20
C ALA A 165 3.21 10.62 13.74
N GLN A 166 3.02 10.54 15.06
CA GLN A 166 2.23 9.49 15.70
C GLN A 166 0.83 9.43 15.09
N PHE A 167 0.42 8.24 14.65
CA PHE A 167 -0.90 8.00 14.10
C PHE A 167 -1.66 7.00 14.97
N PHE A 168 -1.02 5.92 15.43
CA PHE A 168 -1.59 4.99 16.39
C PHE A 168 -1.57 5.58 17.82
N HIS A 169 -2.73 5.61 18.46
CA HIS A 169 -2.94 6.20 19.79
C HIS A 169 -3.36 5.17 20.85
N GLY A 170 -3.21 3.87 20.55
CA GLY A 170 -3.43 2.79 21.50
C GLY A 170 -4.69 1.97 21.23
N THR A 171 -5.01 1.12 22.21
CA THR A 171 -6.17 0.22 22.15
C THR A 171 -7.24 0.63 23.15
N ALA A 172 -8.50 0.53 22.71
CA ALA A 172 -9.68 0.64 23.57
C ALA A 172 -10.29 -0.74 23.76
N HIS A 173 -10.78 -1.02 24.97
CA HIS A 173 -11.34 -2.30 25.37
C HIS A 173 -12.78 -2.09 25.84
N SER A 174 -13.69 -2.97 25.45
CA SER A 174 -15.05 -2.91 26.01
C SER A 174 -15.04 -3.34 27.47
N ASP A 175 -15.77 -2.61 28.32
CA ASP A 175 -16.04 -3.01 29.70
C ASP A 175 -16.65 -4.45 29.76
N GLU A 176 -16.36 -5.20 30.84
CA GLU A 176 -16.42 -6.68 31.00
C GLU A 176 -17.77 -7.40 30.78
N ASP A 177 -18.81 -6.74 30.24
CA ASP A 177 -20.18 -7.29 30.16
C ASP A 177 -20.40 -8.36 29.06
N GLY A 178 -19.37 -9.10 28.64
CA GLY A 178 -19.52 -10.17 27.66
C GLY A 178 -18.41 -11.23 27.69
N GLU A 179 -18.74 -12.46 27.29
CA GLU A 179 -17.83 -13.64 27.31
C GLU A 179 -16.48 -13.42 26.59
N VAL A 180 -16.39 -12.44 25.68
CA VAL A 180 -15.13 -12.06 25.02
C VAL A 180 -15.07 -10.53 24.84
N PRO A 181 -14.12 -9.83 25.49
CA PRO A 181 -13.99 -8.38 25.38
C PRO A 181 -13.70 -7.96 23.93
N GLY A 182 -14.36 -6.89 23.49
CA GLY A 182 -14.04 -6.21 22.24
C GLY A 182 -12.76 -5.40 22.37
N VAL A 183 -11.97 -5.35 21.30
CA VAL A 183 -10.72 -4.58 21.22
C VAL A 183 -10.82 -3.68 19.99
N ALA A 184 -10.40 -2.44 20.14
CA ALA A 184 -10.35 -1.46 19.07
C ALA A 184 -8.96 -0.82 19.00
N PHE A 185 -8.41 -0.70 17.80
CA PHE A 185 -7.13 -0.03 17.55
C PHE A 185 -7.43 1.36 17.01
N VAL A 186 -7.04 2.39 17.76
CA VAL A 186 -7.41 3.78 17.45
C VAL A 186 -6.25 4.49 16.77
N PHE A 187 -6.48 4.98 15.55
CA PHE A 187 -5.54 5.82 14.83
C PHE A 187 -6.13 7.23 14.68
N LEU A 188 -5.42 8.25 15.15
CA LEU A 188 -5.87 9.65 15.12
C LEU A 188 -4.96 10.48 14.23
N SER A 189 -5.58 11.38 13.45
CA SER A 189 -4.89 12.43 12.71
C SER A 189 -4.49 13.55 13.67
N PRO A 190 -3.18 13.74 13.97
CA PRO A 190 -2.75 14.77 14.92
C PRO A 190 -3.10 16.18 14.45
N ILE A 191 -3.13 16.39 13.12
CA ILE A 191 -3.43 17.68 12.50
C ILE A 191 -4.90 18.06 12.68
N LEU A 192 -5.80 17.08 12.78
CA LEU A 192 -7.23 17.31 12.90
C LEU A 192 -7.72 17.25 14.35
N LEU A 193 -6.87 16.85 15.30
CA LEU A 193 -7.30 16.65 16.69
C LEU A 193 -7.84 17.92 17.34
N SER A 194 -7.25 19.10 17.05
CA SER A 194 -7.75 20.39 17.59
C SER A 194 -9.19 20.70 17.17
N GLN A 195 -9.64 20.14 16.03
CA GLN A 195 -10.95 20.42 15.50
C GLN A 195 -12.10 19.88 16.38
N LEU A 196 -11.81 19.01 17.35
CA LEU A 196 -12.79 18.63 18.37
C LEU A 196 -13.22 19.83 19.25
N GLY A 197 -12.36 20.84 19.41
CA GLY A 197 -12.67 22.09 20.13
C GLY A 197 -13.04 23.27 19.23
N GLU A 198 -13.11 23.06 17.91
CA GLU A 198 -13.45 24.12 16.93
C GLU A 198 -14.71 23.78 16.11
N SER A 199 -15.01 22.49 15.96
CA SER A 199 -16.19 22.00 15.23
C SER A 199 -17.37 21.78 16.16
N THR A 200 -18.57 21.74 15.60
CA THR A 200 -19.81 21.42 16.31
C THR A 200 -20.37 20.04 15.96
N VAL A 201 -19.84 19.39 14.91
CA VAL A 201 -20.42 18.16 14.34
C VAL A 201 -19.36 17.08 14.14
N LEU A 202 -19.64 15.87 14.64
CA LEU A 202 -18.94 14.64 14.28
C LEU A 202 -19.79 13.78 13.35
N HIS A 203 -19.16 13.13 12.38
CA HIS A 203 -19.78 12.11 11.56
C HIS A 203 -19.10 10.77 11.79
N LEU A 204 -19.90 9.72 11.99
CA LEU A 204 -19.43 8.36 12.24
C LEU A 204 -19.92 7.44 11.13
N ASP A 205 -19.01 6.68 10.53
CA ASP A 205 -19.34 5.71 9.49
C ASP A 205 -18.58 4.39 9.69
N GLY A 206 -19.32 3.29 9.75
CA GLY A 206 -18.80 1.94 9.91
C GLY A 206 -18.74 1.22 8.56
N THR A 207 -17.54 0.75 8.17
CA THR A 207 -17.34 0.01 6.93
C THR A 207 -16.91 -1.44 7.20
N PHE A 208 -17.55 -2.40 6.53
CA PHE A 208 -17.38 -3.85 6.79
C PHE A 208 -16.62 -4.60 5.70
N ARG A 209 -16.72 -4.18 4.44
CA ARG A 209 -16.22 -4.99 3.30
C ARG A 209 -14.71 -4.88 3.07
N THR A 210 -14.05 -3.95 3.73
CA THR A 210 -12.67 -3.53 3.47
C THR A 210 -11.70 -3.87 4.60
N VAL A 211 -12.15 -4.62 5.61
CA VAL A 211 -11.32 -4.89 6.80
C VAL A 211 -10.61 -6.24 6.77
N PRO A 212 -9.40 -6.34 7.35
CA PRO A 212 -8.72 -7.62 7.57
C PRO A 212 -9.60 -8.56 8.40
N GLY A 213 -9.49 -9.88 8.18
CA GLY A 213 -10.34 -10.88 8.84
C GLY A 213 -10.29 -10.90 10.37
N LEU A 214 -9.28 -10.27 10.98
CA LEU A 214 -9.18 -10.05 12.43
C LEU A 214 -10.24 -9.08 12.96
N PHE A 215 -10.74 -8.17 12.14
CA PHE A 215 -11.63 -7.09 12.54
C PHE A 215 -13.04 -7.29 11.97
N TYR A 216 -14.03 -6.89 12.76
CA TYR A 216 -15.43 -6.90 12.33
C TYR A 216 -15.75 -5.70 11.45
N GLN A 217 -15.15 -4.54 11.76
CA GLN A 217 -15.39 -3.30 11.03
C GLN A 217 -14.23 -2.30 11.17
N LEU A 218 -14.22 -1.33 10.25
CA LEU A 218 -13.45 -0.10 10.35
C LEU A 218 -14.44 1.04 10.58
N LEU A 219 -14.43 1.57 11.80
CA LEU A 219 -15.12 2.81 12.11
C LEU A 219 -14.25 3.99 11.70
N THR A 220 -14.86 4.95 11.01
CA THR A 220 -14.24 6.22 10.66
C THR A 220 -14.96 7.35 11.38
N VAL A 221 -14.19 8.20 12.04
CA VAL A 221 -14.67 9.39 12.74
C VAL A 221 -14.25 10.59 11.93
N HIS A 222 -15.20 11.40 11.50
CA HIS A 222 -14.94 12.61 10.74
C HIS A 222 -15.40 13.83 11.51
N VAL A 223 -14.61 14.89 11.46
CA VAL A 223 -14.95 16.19 12.00
C VAL A 223 -15.43 17.11 10.89
N GLY A 224 -16.49 17.87 11.15
CA GLY A 224 -17.03 18.84 10.21
C GLY A 224 -16.22 20.14 10.23
N CYS A 225 -15.49 20.44 9.15
CA CYS A 225 -14.73 21.68 9.00
C CYS A 225 -14.97 22.23 7.58
N PHE A 226 -15.12 23.55 7.44
CA PHE A 226 -15.28 24.19 6.12
C PHE A 226 -16.37 23.56 5.23
N ASN A 227 -17.52 23.22 5.82
CA ASN A 227 -18.64 22.51 5.16
C ASN A 227 -18.24 21.16 4.52
N LYS A 228 -17.20 20.51 5.05
CA LYS A 228 -16.71 19.20 4.62
C LYS A 228 -16.42 18.32 5.83
N ALA A 229 -16.51 17.01 5.65
CA ALA A 229 -16.13 16.04 6.67
C ALA A 229 -14.69 15.59 6.43
N PHE A 230 -13.82 15.74 7.43
CA PHE A 230 -12.42 15.32 7.36
C PHE A 230 -12.15 14.16 8.32
N PRO A 231 -11.41 13.10 7.92
CA PRO A 231 -11.23 11.91 8.74
C PRO A 231 -10.27 12.17 9.90
N LEU A 232 -10.84 12.39 11.08
CA LEU A 232 -10.13 12.58 12.33
C LEU A 232 -9.55 11.25 12.84
N ALA A 233 -10.34 10.18 12.81
CA ALA A 233 -9.93 8.88 13.34
C ALA A 233 -10.28 7.72 12.39
N PHE A 234 -9.42 6.71 12.42
CA PHE A 234 -9.66 5.38 11.84
C PHE A 234 -9.53 4.35 12.95
N VAL A 235 -10.54 3.50 13.10
CA VAL A 235 -10.63 2.58 14.23
C VAL A 235 -10.96 1.18 13.73
N LEU A 236 -9.99 0.27 13.87
CA LEU A 236 -10.19 -1.15 13.58
C LEU A 236 -10.81 -1.82 14.80
N MET A 237 -12.02 -2.36 14.68
CA MET A 237 -12.78 -2.88 15.81
C MET A 237 -13.08 -4.37 15.64
N THR A 238 -12.84 -5.18 16.67
CA THR A 238 -13.17 -6.61 16.66
C THR A 238 -14.66 -6.89 16.89
N ARG A 239 -15.40 -5.90 17.39
CA ARG A 239 -16.85 -5.97 17.65
C ARG A 239 -17.53 -4.65 17.32
N LYS A 240 -18.86 -4.68 17.20
CA LYS A 240 -19.71 -3.49 17.02
C LYS A 240 -20.67 -3.27 18.18
N THR A 241 -20.15 -3.36 19.40
CA THR A 241 -20.94 -3.23 20.63
C THR A 241 -20.91 -1.78 21.10
N ARG A 242 -22.01 -1.37 21.77
CA ARG A 242 -22.11 -0.06 22.41
C ARG A 242 -20.92 0.23 23.34
N ASN A 243 -20.53 -0.74 24.17
CA ASN A 243 -19.41 -0.60 25.10
C ASN A 243 -18.07 -0.35 24.39
N LEU A 244 -17.82 -1.01 23.26
CA LEU A 244 -16.57 -0.78 22.52
C LEU A 244 -16.58 0.59 21.83
N TYR A 245 -17.70 1.03 21.29
CA TYR A 245 -17.83 2.40 20.77
C TYR A 245 -17.59 3.44 21.88
N ASN A 246 -18.15 3.23 23.08
CA ASN A 246 -17.91 4.10 24.23
C ASN A 246 -16.42 4.19 24.57
N ALA A 247 -15.74 3.04 24.66
CA ALA A 247 -14.32 2.99 24.97
C ALA A 247 -13.46 3.72 23.92
N VAL A 248 -13.82 3.58 22.64
CA VAL A 248 -13.16 4.31 21.54
C VAL A 248 -13.31 5.81 21.69
N ILE A 249 -14.53 6.30 21.92
CA ILE A 249 -14.79 7.75 22.07
C ILE A 249 -14.08 8.30 23.31
N ARG A 250 -14.07 7.58 24.44
CA ARG A 250 -13.29 7.96 25.63
C ARG A 250 -11.81 8.12 25.32
N LEU A 251 -11.20 7.18 24.60
CA LEU A 251 -9.79 7.27 24.22
C LEU A 251 -9.52 8.50 23.34
N ILE A 252 -10.40 8.80 22.38
CA ILE A 252 -10.29 10.00 21.53
C ILE A 252 -10.32 11.29 22.36
N ILE A 253 -11.24 11.37 23.33
CA ILE A 253 -11.37 12.53 24.23
C ILE A 253 -10.13 12.67 25.11
N GLN A 254 -9.65 11.58 25.70
CA GLN A 254 -8.43 11.59 26.51
C GLN A 254 -7.22 12.06 25.70
N ALA A 255 -7.09 11.61 24.44
CA ALA A 255 -6.04 12.06 23.54
C ALA A 255 -6.15 13.57 23.25
N TYR A 256 -7.37 14.07 23.05
CA TYR A 256 -7.61 15.50 22.87
C TYR A 256 -7.28 16.31 24.14
N GLU A 257 -7.80 15.93 25.30
CA GLU A 257 -7.57 16.61 26.57
C GLU A 257 -6.09 16.64 26.96
N ALA A 258 -5.34 15.58 26.64
CA ALA A 258 -3.90 15.54 26.85
C ALA A 258 -3.14 16.58 25.99
N CYS A 259 -3.62 16.85 24.77
CA CYS A 259 -3.02 17.85 23.88
C CYS A 259 -3.57 19.28 24.12
N PHE A 260 -4.81 19.40 24.61
CA PHE A 260 -5.54 20.66 24.72
C PHE A 260 -6.26 20.79 26.08
N PRO A 261 -5.54 20.77 27.22
CA PRO A 261 -6.13 20.67 28.56
C PRO A 261 -7.02 21.86 28.98
N HIS A 262 -6.99 22.96 28.23
CA HIS A 262 -7.76 24.17 28.52
C HIS A 262 -8.77 24.52 27.43
N ALA A 263 -8.89 23.71 26.37
CA ALA A 263 -9.86 23.93 25.31
C ALA A 263 -10.97 22.89 25.43
N PRO A 264 -12.22 23.27 25.72
CA PRO A 264 -13.31 22.30 25.79
C PRO A 264 -13.61 21.72 24.42
N ILE A 265 -14.14 20.49 24.39
CA ILE A 265 -14.72 19.92 23.18
C ILE A 265 -16.04 20.66 22.88
N THR A 266 -16.22 21.08 21.63
CA THR A 266 -17.36 21.90 21.18
C THR A 266 -18.38 21.13 20.35
N ILE A 267 -18.20 19.82 20.22
CA ILE A 267 -19.11 18.94 19.49
C ILE A 267 -20.48 18.88 20.19
N VAL A 268 -21.51 19.30 19.49
CA VAL A 268 -22.90 19.27 19.97
C VAL A 268 -23.76 18.29 19.19
N GLU A 269 -23.33 17.84 18.01
CA GLU A 269 -24.06 16.88 17.18
C GLU A 269 -23.18 15.73 16.73
N VAL A 270 -23.73 14.51 16.76
CA VAL A 270 -23.10 13.30 16.24
C VAL A 270 -24.02 12.69 15.20
N ILE A 271 -23.60 12.74 13.94
CA ILE A 271 -24.31 12.17 12.80
C ILE A 271 -23.74 10.78 12.52
N SER A 272 -24.58 9.75 12.56
CA SER A 272 -24.17 8.39 12.20
C SER A 272 -25.17 7.73 11.26
N ASP A 273 -24.85 6.54 10.76
CA ASP A 273 -25.89 5.67 10.25
C ASP A 273 -26.87 5.26 11.37
N PHE A 274 -27.95 4.57 10.98
CA PHE A 274 -28.99 4.14 11.92
C PHE A 274 -28.62 2.87 12.70
N GLU A 275 -27.32 2.60 12.92
CA GLU A 275 -26.88 1.51 13.77
C GLU A 275 -27.18 1.83 15.25
N LEU A 276 -28.07 1.04 15.87
CA LEU A 276 -28.52 1.25 17.26
C LEU A 276 -27.36 1.32 18.27
N ALA A 277 -26.35 0.46 18.12
CA ALA A 277 -25.20 0.43 19.01
C ALA A 277 -24.37 1.72 18.93
N LEU A 278 -24.25 2.31 17.74
CA LEU A 278 -23.51 3.55 17.49
C LEU A 278 -24.32 4.78 17.95
N MET A 279 -25.61 4.83 17.58
CA MET A 279 -26.53 5.90 18.02
C MET A 279 -26.68 5.94 19.55
N GLY A 280 -26.67 4.77 20.21
CA GLY A 280 -26.77 4.70 21.67
C GLY A 280 -25.45 4.95 22.40
N ALA A 281 -24.29 4.72 21.78
CA ALA A 281 -23.00 4.83 22.44
C ALA A 281 -22.54 6.28 22.63
N VAL A 282 -22.49 7.03 21.53
CA VAL A 282 -21.64 8.23 21.41
C VAL A 282 -22.22 9.53 22.01
N PRO A 283 -23.51 9.85 21.86
CA PRO A 283 -24.00 11.20 22.16
C PRO A 283 -24.25 11.47 23.64
N GLU A 284 -24.95 10.60 24.35
CA GLU A 284 -25.58 10.97 25.64
C GLU A 284 -24.64 10.88 26.85
N PHE A 285 -23.73 9.91 26.89
CA PHE A 285 -22.94 9.61 28.10
C PHE A 285 -21.55 10.24 28.15
N ILE A 286 -20.98 10.62 27.01
CA ILE A 286 -19.57 11.01 26.94
C ILE A 286 -19.40 12.43 26.39
N LEU A 287 -20.05 12.77 25.27
CA LEU A 287 -19.94 14.10 24.66
C LEU A 287 -21.10 15.05 25.03
N ARG A 288 -22.21 14.53 25.57
CA ARG A 288 -23.49 15.25 25.72
C ARG A 288 -23.99 15.86 24.39
N ALA A 289 -23.60 15.24 23.27
CA ALA A 289 -24.02 15.64 21.94
C ALA A 289 -25.38 15.01 21.61
N GLU A 290 -26.10 15.56 20.64
CA GLU A 290 -27.35 14.98 20.15
C GLU A 290 -27.06 13.94 19.05
N PRO A 291 -27.64 12.71 19.13
CA PRO A 291 -27.58 11.76 18.03
C PRO A 291 -28.47 12.25 16.88
N ARG A 292 -27.93 12.23 15.67
CA ARG A 292 -28.68 12.49 14.44
C ARG A 292 -28.45 11.35 13.45
N GLY A 293 -29.53 10.93 12.80
CA GLY A 293 -29.45 9.96 11.70
C GLY A 293 -28.95 10.62 10.42
N CYS A 294 -28.04 9.95 9.71
CA CYS A 294 -27.51 10.43 8.43
C CYS A 294 -28.59 10.44 7.34
N TRP A 295 -28.84 11.62 6.77
CA TRP A 295 -29.82 11.80 5.68
C TRP A 295 -29.52 10.93 4.47
N PHE A 296 -28.24 10.76 4.11
CA PHE A 296 -27.85 9.93 2.97
C PHE A 296 -28.27 8.46 3.17
N HIS A 297 -28.00 7.90 4.36
CA HIS A 297 -28.41 6.54 4.70
C HIS A 297 -29.94 6.40 4.79
N TYR A 298 -30.63 7.43 5.29
CA TYR A 298 -32.09 7.47 5.30
C TYR A 298 -32.67 7.43 3.87
N GLY A 299 -32.16 8.28 2.97
CA GLY A 299 -32.57 8.31 1.57
C GLY A 299 -32.31 6.98 0.86
N GLN A 300 -31.15 6.36 1.10
CA GLN A 300 -30.86 5.01 0.58
C GLN A 300 -31.87 3.96 1.10
N ALA A 301 -32.24 4.03 2.39
CA ALA A 301 -33.22 3.12 2.98
C ALA A 301 -34.60 3.28 2.33
N ILE A 302 -35.04 4.50 2.08
CA ILE A 302 -36.29 4.79 1.35
C ILE A 302 -36.24 4.18 -0.05
N ILE A 303 -35.20 4.49 -0.84
CA ILE A 303 -35.06 3.98 -2.22
C ILE A 303 -35.07 2.45 -2.24
N LYS A 304 -34.35 1.82 -1.31
CA LYS A 304 -34.31 0.36 -1.17
C LYS A 304 -35.69 -0.22 -0.84
N LYS A 305 -36.46 0.45 0.03
CA LYS A 305 -37.81 0.02 0.40
C LYS A 305 -38.80 0.21 -0.75
N ALA A 306 -38.76 1.35 -1.45
CA ALA A 306 -39.57 1.61 -2.63
C ALA A 306 -39.33 0.53 -3.71
N GLY A 307 -38.08 0.13 -3.93
CA GLY A 307 -37.74 -0.94 -4.86
C GLY A 307 -38.29 -2.31 -4.45
N LYS A 308 -38.23 -2.66 -3.16
CA LYS A 308 -38.85 -3.89 -2.63
C LYS A 308 -40.37 -3.91 -2.77
N LEU A 309 -41.00 -2.73 -2.78
CA LEU A 309 -42.44 -2.56 -2.97
C LEU A 309 -42.81 -2.35 -4.45
N HIS A 310 -41.85 -2.44 -5.37
CA HIS A 310 -42.03 -2.20 -6.81
C HIS A 310 -42.56 -0.80 -7.17
N LEU A 311 -42.37 0.19 -6.29
CA LEU A 311 -42.82 1.58 -6.50
C LEU A 311 -41.87 2.39 -7.39
N ASN A 312 -40.68 1.88 -7.70
CA ASN A 312 -39.65 2.59 -8.46
C ASN A 312 -40.10 3.08 -9.84
N THR A 313 -41.12 2.45 -10.45
CA THR A 313 -41.69 2.88 -11.74
C THR A 313 -42.48 4.18 -11.64
N SER A 314 -42.97 4.54 -10.45
CA SER A 314 -43.77 5.76 -10.20
C SER A 314 -42.93 6.98 -9.79
N TYR A 315 -41.63 6.79 -9.50
CA TYR A 315 -40.74 7.82 -8.95
C TYR A 315 -39.45 8.01 -9.78
N ARG A 316 -39.50 7.69 -11.08
CA ARG A 316 -38.39 7.92 -12.02
C ARG A 316 -38.41 9.34 -12.58
#